data_AF-A0A127BCK3-F1
#
_entry.id   AF-A0A127BCK3-F1
#
_cell.length_a   1.000
_cell.length_b   1.000
_cell.length_c   1.000
_cell.angle_alpha   90.00
_cell.angle_beta   90.00
_cell.angle_gamma   90.00
#
_symmetry.space_group_name_H-M   'P 1'
#
loop_
_entity.id
_entity.type
_entity.pdbx_description
1 polymer ?
#
loop_
_entity_poly.entity_id
_entity_poly.type
_entity_poly.pdbx_seq_one_letter_code
_entity_poly.pdbx_strand_id
1 'polypeptide(L)'
;MVLVGISWIYISFTRRLTSFFYPKEPKIKGVHAYLVTSLIEVESLLRGSKVLAITRNPEIYRKYNAKVVWVTTTKEKHGVSPTALHVILDLAIRFAQENKGGVVVLDCVEFLILYNGFKSTYKFLTNLKDHLLTRGAKLVIILNPQALDKKEWNLLRREFIQPENVLSL
;
A
#
# COMPACT_ATOMS: atom_id res chain seq x y z
N MET A 1 10.67 36.35 -30.14
CA MET A 1 11.15 34.96 -30.37
C MET A 1 11.93 34.38 -29.19
N VAL A 2 12.93 35.09 -28.64
CA VAL A 2 13.80 34.57 -27.54
C VAL A 2 13.04 34.25 -26.24
N LEU A 3 12.12 35.12 -25.81
CA LEU A 3 11.30 34.92 -24.60
C LEU A 3 10.43 33.65 -24.65
N VAL A 4 9.91 33.31 -25.83
CA VAL A 4 9.09 32.10 -26.03
C VAL A 4 9.96 30.86 -25.86
N GLY A 5 11.21 30.89 -26.35
CA GLY A 5 12.18 29.80 -26.20
C GLY A 5 12.60 29.56 -24.75
N ILE A 6 12.83 30.64 -23.97
CA ILE A 6 13.19 30.53 -22.55
C ILE A 6 12.02 29.98 -21.73
N SER A 7 10.80 30.43 -22.01
CA SER A 7 9.58 29.91 -21.36
C SER A 7 9.36 28.43 -21.71
N TRP A 8 9.62 28.03 -22.96
CA TRP A 8 9.55 26.65 -23.40
C TRP A 8 10.61 25.75 -22.73
N ILE A 9 11.83 26.26 -22.56
CA ILE A 9 12.91 25.61 -21.81
C ILE A 9 12.53 25.44 -20.34
N TYR A 10 11.97 26.47 -19.71
CA TYR A 10 11.52 26.39 -18.31
C TYR A 10 10.40 25.37 -18.13
N ILE A 11 9.40 25.34 -19.03
CA ILE A 11 8.31 24.35 -19.01
C ILE A 11 8.84 22.93 -19.29
N SER A 12 9.78 22.78 -20.23
CA SER A 12 10.44 21.52 -20.56
C SER A 12 11.26 20.99 -19.38
N PHE A 13 12.06 21.85 -18.75
CA PHE A 13 12.90 21.52 -17.62
C PHE A 13 12.08 21.16 -16.39
N THR A 14 11.05 21.94 -16.08
CA THR A 14 10.13 21.63 -14.98
C THR A 14 9.42 20.31 -15.21
N ARG A 15 8.88 20.03 -16.39
CA ARG A 15 8.28 18.72 -16.73
C ARG A 15 9.28 17.57 -16.61
N ARG A 16 10.52 17.77 -17.04
CA ARG A 16 11.59 16.78 -16.94
C ARG A 16 11.97 16.49 -15.49
N LEU A 17 12.08 17.54 -14.66
CA LEU A 17 12.28 17.43 -13.22
C LEU A 17 11.10 16.75 -12.54
N THR A 18 9.85 17.09 -12.90
CA THR A 18 8.68 16.47 -12.27
C THR A 18 8.68 14.96 -12.54
N SER A 19 8.97 14.52 -13.76
CA SER A 19 9.06 13.08 -14.08
C SER A 19 10.26 12.36 -13.43
N PHE A 20 11.31 13.11 -13.08
CA PHE A 20 12.50 12.58 -12.42
C PHE A 20 12.30 12.40 -10.91
N PHE A 21 11.56 13.30 -10.27
CA PHE A 21 11.25 13.25 -8.84
C PHE A 21 9.90 12.60 -8.50
N TYR A 22 8.95 12.60 -9.44
CA TYR A 22 7.64 11.96 -9.35
C TYR A 22 7.47 11.03 -10.56
N PRO A 23 7.78 9.72 -10.43
CA PRO A 23 7.55 8.78 -11.51
C PRO A 23 6.08 8.85 -11.94
N LYS A 24 5.81 8.72 -13.26
CA LYS A 24 4.44 8.72 -13.79
C LYS A 24 3.61 7.73 -12.99
N GLU A 25 2.50 8.21 -12.41
CA GLU A 25 1.59 7.36 -11.64
C GLU A 25 1.28 6.10 -12.46
N PRO A 26 1.54 4.91 -11.92
CA PRO A 26 1.26 3.67 -12.63
C PRO A 26 -0.23 3.66 -12.99
N LYS A 27 -0.55 3.39 -14.26
CA LYS A 27 -1.94 3.19 -14.69
C LYS A 27 -2.39 1.82 -14.21
N ILE A 28 -2.74 1.76 -12.93
CA ILE A 28 -3.09 0.50 -12.26
C ILE A 28 -4.47 0.04 -12.78
N LYS A 29 -4.47 -1.01 -13.60
CA LYS A 29 -5.68 -1.72 -14.05
C LYS A 29 -5.77 -3.07 -13.35
N GLY A 30 -6.96 -3.46 -12.89
CA GLY A 30 -7.25 -4.78 -12.32
C GLY A 30 -7.39 -4.85 -10.80
N VAL A 31 -7.77 -6.03 -10.31
CA VAL A 31 -7.84 -6.39 -8.89
C VAL A 31 -6.56 -7.15 -8.56
N HIS A 32 -5.57 -6.46 -8.02
CA HIS A 32 -4.29 -7.05 -7.63
C HIS A 32 -3.88 -6.64 -6.22
N ALA A 33 -2.83 -7.31 -5.73
CA ALA A 33 -2.13 -6.95 -4.51
C ALA A 33 -0.79 -6.32 -4.86
N TYR A 34 -0.61 -5.08 -4.41
CA TYR A 34 0.55 -4.26 -4.72
C TYR A 34 1.53 -4.24 -3.57
N LEU A 35 2.81 -4.35 -3.87
CA LEU A 35 3.92 -4.13 -2.93
C LEU A 35 4.60 -2.81 -3.31
N VAL A 36 4.54 -1.83 -2.41
CA VAL A 36 5.05 -0.47 -2.63
C VAL A 36 5.92 -0.03 -1.47
N THR A 37 6.76 0.98 -1.69
CA THR A 37 7.64 1.53 -0.66
C THR A 37 7.06 2.76 0.01
N SER A 38 6.16 3.46 -0.67
CA SER A 38 5.53 4.67 -0.19
C SER A 38 4.06 4.76 -0.59
N LEU A 39 3.25 5.37 0.27
CA LEU A 39 1.83 5.67 0.01
C LEU A 39 1.64 6.54 -1.25
N ILE A 40 2.63 7.33 -1.61
CA ILE A 40 2.61 8.23 -2.78
C ILE A 40 2.44 7.43 -4.08
N GLU A 41 3.07 6.24 -4.17
CA GLU A 41 3.03 5.40 -5.37
C GLU A 41 1.63 4.90 -5.73
N VAL A 42 0.71 4.89 -4.75
CA VAL A 42 -0.66 4.39 -4.89
C VAL A 42 -1.70 5.48 -4.62
N GLU A 43 -1.32 6.74 -4.53
CA GLU A 43 -2.22 7.81 -4.09
C GLU A 43 -3.48 7.89 -4.97
N SER A 44 -3.34 7.67 -6.28
CA SER A 44 -4.46 7.65 -7.23
C SER A 44 -5.42 6.49 -7.03
N LEU A 45 -4.99 5.35 -6.47
CA LEU A 45 -5.89 4.24 -6.10
C LEU A 45 -6.75 4.58 -4.89
N LEU A 46 -6.19 5.35 -3.97
CA LEU A 46 -6.86 5.70 -2.71
C LEU A 46 -7.89 6.80 -2.93
N ARG A 47 -7.60 7.76 -3.81
CA ARG A 47 -8.53 8.82 -4.17
C ARG A 47 -9.75 8.25 -4.89
N GLY A 48 -10.94 8.53 -4.38
CA GLY A 48 -12.21 8.07 -4.96
C GLY A 48 -12.62 6.64 -4.58
N SER A 49 -11.76 5.89 -3.88
CA SER A 49 -12.07 4.56 -3.36
C SER A 49 -12.50 4.60 -1.89
N LYS A 50 -13.28 3.61 -1.47
CA LYS A 50 -13.40 3.28 -0.04
C LYS A 50 -12.10 2.62 0.40
N VAL A 51 -11.54 3.08 1.52
CA VAL A 51 -10.24 2.62 2.02
C VAL A 51 -10.38 2.04 3.43
N LEU A 52 -9.70 0.91 3.68
CA LEU A 52 -9.38 0.45 5.02
C LEU A 52 -7.86 0.56 5.21
N ALA A 53 -7.42 1.44 6.09
CA ALA A 53 -6.02 1.61 6.40
C ALA A 53 -5.68 0.90 7.72
N ILE A 54 -4.83 -0.12 7.66
CA ILE A 54 -4.26 -0.81 8.80
C ILE A 54 -2.85 -0.26 8.98
N THR A 55 -2.65 0.60 9.98
CA THR A 55 -1.43 1.41 10.08
C THR A 55 -1.04 1.69 11.53
N ARG A 56 0.22 2.04 11.74
CA ARG A 56 0.70 2.62 13.00
C ARG A 56 0.52 4.15 13.07
N ASN A 57 0.32 4.82 11.94
CA ASN A 57 0.23 6.28 11.87
C ASN A 57 -1.13 6.72 11.28
N PRO A 58 -2.19 6.72 12.10
CA PRO A 58 -3.56 6.95 11.62
C PRO A 58 -3.76 8.36 11.02
N GLU A 59 -2.96 9.33 11.44
CA GLU A 59 -3.03 10.73 11.01
C GLU A 59 -2.86 10.88 9.50
N ILE A 60 -1.98 10.08 8.88
CA ILE A 60 -1.71 10.12 7.44
C ILE A 60 -2.97 9.84 6.62
N TYR A 61 -3.89 9.02 7.16
CA TYR A 61 -5.07 8.56 6.44
C TYR A 61 -6.29 9.47 6.60
N ARG A 62 -6.22 10.49 7.47
CA ARG A 62 -7.34 11.44 7.68
C ARG A 62 -7.76 12.20 6.43
N LYS A 63 -6.85 12.39 5.47
CA LYS A 63 -7.12 13.07 4.19
C LYS A 63 -7.81 12.17 3.14
N TYR A 64 -7.97 10.88 3.41
CA TYR A 64 -8.66 9.94 2.54
C TYR A 64 -10.02 9.55 3.16
N ASN A 65 -10.93 9.02 2.34
CA ASN A 65 -12.18 8.43 2.82
C ASN A 65 -11.92 7.02 3.42
N ALA A 66 -11.13 6.99 4.49
CA ALA A 66 -10.56 5.77 5.05
C ALA A 66 -11.13 5.43 6.43
N LYS A 67 -11.53 4.17 6.61
CA LYS A 67 -11.67 3.55 7.93
C LYS A 67 -10.27 3.17 8.41
N VAL A 68 -9.89 3.59 9.60
CA VAL A 68 -8.53 3.35 10.12
C VAL A 68 -8.54 2.32 11.24
N VAL A 69 -7.73 1.27 11.08
CA VAL A 69 -7.39 0.29 12.11
C VAL A 69 -6.00 0.64 12.61
N TRP A 70 -5.93 1.15 13.83
CA TRP A 70 -4.66 1.51 14.43
C TRP A 70 -3.98 0.29 15.04
N VAL A 71 -2.79 -0.06 14.57
CA VAL A 71 -2.00 -1.18 15.10
C VAL A 71 -1.09 -0.66 16.21
N THR A 72 -1.22 -1.20 17.42
CA THR A 72 -0.47 -0.75 18.60
C THR A 72 -0.35 -1.86 19.65
N THR A 73 0.66 -1.77 20.49
CA THR A 73 0.82 -2.62 21.69
C THR A 73 0.23 -2.00 22.94
N THR A 74 -0.20 -0.73 22.87
CA THR A 74 -0.76 -0.01 24.01
C THR A 74 -2.16 -0.51 24.33
N LYS A 75 -2.38 -1.00 25.56
CA LYS A 75 -3.68 -1.52 26.02
C LYS A 75 -4.73 -0.44 26.27
N GLU A 76 -4.31 0.80 26.43
CA GLU A 76 -5.15 1.93 26.89
C GLU A 76 -6.00 2.56 25.78
N LYS A 77 -5.82 2.16 24.53
CA LYS A 77 -6.52 2.73 23.37
C LYS A 77 -7.12 1.62 22.52
N HIS A 78 -8.22 1.93 21.83
CA HIS A 78 -8.96 1.03 20.93
C HIS A 78 -8.20 0.64 19.64
N GLY A 79 -6.93 0.24 19.76
CA GLY A 79 -6.12 -0.28 18.66
C GLY A 79 -6.05 -1.81 18.67
N VAL A 80 -5.55 -2.37 17.58
CA VAL A 80 -5.38 -3.81 17.39
C VAL A 80 -3.93 -4.20 17.66
N SER A 81 -3.72 -5.24 18.46
CA SER A 81 -2.37 -5.77 18.73
C SER A 81 -1.69 -6.24 17.44
N PRO A 82 -0.38 -5.98 17.23
CA PRO A 82 0.34 -6.54 16.08
C PRO A 82 0.38 -8.07 16.06
N THR A 83 0.18 -8.72 17.21
CA THR A 83 0.11 -10.19 17.32
C THR A 83 -1.28 -10.74 17.01
N ALA A 84 -2.30 -9.89 16.96
CA ALA A 84 -3.68 -10.27 16.68
C ALA A 84 -3.95 -10.32 15.17
N LEU A 85 -3.14 -11.06 14.42
CA LEU A 85 -3.22 -11.17 12.96
C LEU A 85 -4.62 -11.63 12.48
N HIS A 86 -5.28 -12.51 13.24
CA HIS A 86 -6.64 -12.96 12.94
C HIS A 86 -7.67 -11.81 12.98
N VAL A 87 -7.54 -10.88 13.93
CA VAL A 87 -8.43 -9.71 14.03
C VAL A 87 -8.23 -8.79 12.83
N ILE A 88 -6.97 -8.56 12.44
CA ILE A 88 -6.64 -7.74 11.26
C ILE A 88 -7.22 -8.38 9.99
N LEU A 89 -7.09 -9.70 9.84
CA LEU A 89 -7.66 -10.46 8.73
C LEU A 89 -9.18 -10.32 8.67
N ASP A 90 -9.87 -10.56 9.78
CA ASP A 90 -11.33 -10.49 9.86
C ASP A 90 -11.86 -9.10 9.52
N LEU A 91 -11.20 -8.05 10.04
CA LEU A 91 -11.55 -6.66 9.73
C LEU A 91 -11.41 -6.35 8.24
N ALA A 92 -10.34 -6.83 7.59
CA ALA A 92 -10.11 -6.64 6.17
C ALA A 92 -11.11 -7.42 5.31
N ILE A 93 -11.45 -8.65 5.69
CA ILE A 93 -12.44 -9.48 5.01
C ILE A 93 -13.83 -8.82 5.08
N ARG A 94 -14.26 -8.38 6.27
CA ARG A 94 -15.54 -7.70 6.45
C ARG A 94 -15.62 -6.43 5.60
N PHE A 95 -14.56 -5.62 5.64
CA PHE A 95 -14.48 -4.43 4.80
C PHE A 95 -14.64 -4.75 3.31
N ALA A 96 -13.96 -5.78 2.81
CA ALA A 96 -14.05 -6.19 1.41
C ALA A 96 -15.43 -6.73 1.03
N GLN A 97 -16.14 -7.38 1.95
CA GLN A 97 -17.52 -7.83 1.74
C GLN A 97 -18.48 -6.64 1.61
N GLU A 98 -18.30 -5.61 2.44
CA GLU A 98 -19.14 -4.42 2.48
C GLU A 98 -18.83 -3.43 1.34
N ASN A 99 -17.61 -3.43 0.81
CA ASN A 99 -17.11 -2.43 -0.12
C ASN A 99 -16.51 -3.07 -1.38
N LYS A 100 -17.35 -3.44 -2.34
CA LYS A 100 -16.90 -3.94 -3.66
C LYS A 100 -15.92 -2.96 -4.30
N GLY A 101 -14.76 -3.45 -4.74
CA GLY A 101 -13.72 -2.62 -5.36
C GLY A 101 -12.89 -1.77 -4.38
N GLY A 102 -13.17 -1.86 -3.07
CA GLY A 102 -12.46 -1.14 -2.02
C GLY A 102 -10.97 -1.50 -1.93
N VAL A 103 -10.20 -0.63 -1.28
CA VAL A 103 -8.75 -0.77 -1.15
C VAL A 103 -8.38 -1.00 0.32
N VAL A 104 -7.74 -2.12 0.61
CA VAL A 104 -7.11 -2.36 1.91
C VAL A 104 -5.66 -1.98 1.82
N VAL A 105 -5.23 -1.07 2.68
CA VAL A 105 -3.82 -0.65 2.81
C VAL A 105 -3.27 -1.21 4.10
N LEU A 106 -2.19 -1.96 4.01
CA LEU A 106 -1.43 -2.47 5.14
C LEU A 106 -0.09 -1.74 5.21
N ASP A 107 0.00 -0.83 6.16
CA ASP A 107 1.07 0.16 6.34
C ASP A 107 1.68 0.05 7.73
N CYS A 108 2.26 -1.12 7.98
CA CYS A 108 3.01 -1.47 9.18
C CYS A 108 3.58 -2.90 9.11
N VAL A 109 3.92 -3.42 7.92
CA VAL A 109 4.31 -4.83 7.77
C VAL A 109 5.59 -5.15 8.55
N GLU A 110 6.55 -4.23 8.58
CA GLU A 110 7.77 -4.31 9.39
C GLU A 110 7.43 -4.56 10.86
N PHE A 111 6.39 -3.88 11.35
CA PHE A 111 5.96 -4.01 12.73
C PHE A 111 5.28 -5.36 13.00
N LEU A 112 4.51 -5.88 12.03
CA LEU A 112 3.96 -7.23 12.14
C LEU A 112 5.07 -8.29 12.14
N ILE A 113 6.08 -8.13 11.27
CA ILE A 113 7.25 -9.03 11.20
C ILE A 113 8.03 -9.00 12.49
N LEU A 114 8.25 -7.82 13.08
CA LEU A 114 8.97 -7.68 14.34
C LEU A 114 8.31 -8.48 15.49
N TYR A 115 6.98 -8.56 15.50
CA TYR A 115 6.23 -9.21 16.59
C TYR A 115 5.88 -10.68 16.33
N ASN A 116 5.78 -11.09 15.07
CA ASN A 116 5.32 -12.43 14.69
C ASN A 116 6.38 -13.27 13.94
N GLY A 117 7.49 -12.65 13.56
CA GLY A 117 8.46 -13.19 12.61
C GLY A 117 7.96 -13.14 11.16
N PHE A 118 8.91 -13.22 10.22
CA PHE A 118 8.61 -13.16 8.78
C PHE A 118 7.70 -14.29 8.32
N LYS A 119 7.97 -15.54 8.72
CA LYS A 119 7.20 -16.71 8.25
C LYS A 119 5.72 -16.63 8.61
N SER A 120 5.40 -16.19 9.82
CA SER A 120 4.00 -16.00 10.26
C SER A 120 3.34 -14.86 9.50
N THR A 121 4.04 -13.73 9.37
CA THR A 121 3.53 -12.56 8.64
C THR A 121 3.33 -12.87 7.16
N TYR A 122 4.26 -13.56 6.51
CA TYR A 122 4.14 -13.97 5.10
C TYR A 122 2.88 -14.80 4.85
N LYS A 123 2.63 -15.82 5.68
CA LYS A 123 1.40 -16.64 5.60
C LYS A 123 0.14 -15.80 5.79
N PHE A 124 0.18 -14.84 6.71
CA PHE A 124 -0.92 -13.90 6.91
C PHE A 124 -1.14 -13.02 5.66
N LEU A 125 -0.08 -12.47 5.07
CA LEU A 125 -0.18 -11.62 3.88
C LEU A 125 -0.71 -12.39 2.66
N THR A 126 -0.26 -13.63 2.45
CA THR A 126 -0.79 -14.49 1.36
C THR A 126 -2.27 -14.79 1.57
N ASN A 127 -2.66 -15.13 2.80
CA ASN A 127 -4.05 -15.41 3.13
C ASN A 127 -4.94 -14.16 2.96
N LEU A 128 -4.45 -13.01 3.43
CA LEU A 128 -5.11 -11.72 3.26
C LEU A 128 -5.33 -11.40 1.78
N LYS A 129 -4.29 -11.55 0.95
CA LYS A 129 -4.38 -11.38 -0.50
C LYS A 129 -5.48 -12.27 -1.10
N ASP A 130 -5.43 -13.58 -0.86
CA ASP A 130 -6.37 -14.53 -1.47
C ASP A 130 -7.83 -14.19 -1.09
N HIS A 131 -8.07 -13.80 0.16
CA HIS A 131 -9.39 -13.37 0.61
C HIS A 131 -9.87 -12.05 -0.03
N LEU A 132 -8.98 -11.07 -0.18
CA LEU A 132 -9.35 -9.76 -0.72
C LEU A 132 -9.60 -9.82 -2.24
N LEU A 133 -8.71 -10.47 -2.98
CA LEU A 133 -8.82 -10.54 -4.44
C LEU A 133 -10.06 -11.33 -4.87
N THR A 134 -10.38 -12.44 -4.18
CA THR A 134 -11.62 -13.21 -4.44
C THR A 134 -12.90 -12.43 -4.19
N ARG A 135 -12.83 -11.33 -3.43
CA ARG A 135 -13.95 -10.42 -3.15
C ARG A 135 -13.95 -9.17 -4.03
N GLY A 136 -13.02 -9.07 -4.99
CA GLY A 136 -12.88 -7.90 -5.86
C GLY A 136 -12.26 -6.68 -5.17
N ALA A 137 -11.70 -6.83 -3.97
CA ALA A 137 -10.99 -5.77 -3.27
C ALA A 137 -9.50 -5.77 -3.64
N LYS A 138 -8.87 -4.61 -3.57
CA LYS A 138 -7.43 -4.46 -3.83
C LYS A 138 -6.66 -4.47 -2.51
N LEU A 139 -5.44 -4.99 -2.54
CA LEU A 139 -4.52 -4.94 -1.41
C LEU A 139 -3.32 -4.06 -1.76
N VAL A 140 -2.93 -3.16 -0.87
CA VAL A 140 -1.67 -2.43 -0.94
C VAL A 140 -0.87 -2.77 0.31
N ILE A 141 0.35 -3.26 0.12
CA ILE A 141 1.32 -3.49 1.18
C ILE A 141 2.40 -2.42 1.03
N ILE A 142 2.57 -1.63 2.09
CA ILE A 142 3.66 -0.66 2.19
C ILE A 142 4.76 -1.29 3.03
N LEU A 143 5.95 -1.41 2.45
CA LEU A 143 7.10 -2.01 3.10
C LEU A 143 8.39 -1.45 2.51
N ASN A 144 9.30 -1.02 3.38
CA ASN A 144 10.65 -0.66 2.95
C ASN A 144 11.48 -1.94 2.70
N PRO A 145 12.04 -2.16 1.49
CA PRO A 145 12.86 -3.33 1.19
C PRO A 145 14.10 -3.46 2.08
N GLN A 146 14.60 -2.37 2.64
CA GLN A 146 15.74 -2.38 3.56
C GLN A 146 15.41 -2.99 4.93
N ALA A 147 14.14 -3.16 5.26
CA ALA A 147 13.71 -3.79 6.51
C ALA A 147 13.76 -5.32 6.47
N LEU A 148 14.05 -5.92 5.32
CA LEU A 148 14.09 -7.37 5.12
C LEU A 148 15.44 -7.85 4.64
N ASP A 149 15.71 -9.13 4.89
CA ASP A 149 16.82 -9.78 4.22
C ASP A 149 16.50 -10.01 2.73
N LYS A 150 17.54 -10.31 1.94
CA LYS A 150 17.41 -10.51 0.48
C LYS A 150 16.47 -11.66 0.12
N LYS A 151 16.40 -12.70 0.95
CA LYS A 151 15.57 -13.89 0.69
C LYS A 151 14.10 -13.58 0.95
N GLU A 152 13.80 -12.94 2.08
CA GLU A 152 12.48 -12.46 2.48
C GLU A 152 11.90 -11.48 1.46
N TRP A 153 12.71 -10.49 1.04
CA TRP A 153 12.33 -9.55 -0.02
C TRP A 153 12.00 -10.25 -1.34
N ASN A 154 12.82 -11.23 -1.75
CA ASN A 154 12.58 -11.99 -2.96
C ASN A 154 11.30 -12.83 -2.91
N LEU A 155 10.93 -13.34 -1.74
CA LEU A 155 9.66 -14.05 -1.57
C LEU A 155 8.47 -13.11 -1.74
N LEU A 156 8.49 -11.95 -1.09
CA LEU A 156 7.41 -10.97 -1.24
C LEU A 156 7.26 -10.46 -2.67
N ARG A 157 8.36 -10.13 -3.36
CA ARG A 157 8.30 -9.68 -4.77
C ARG A 157 7.77 -10.71 -5.75
N ARG A 158 7.90 -12.00 -5.43
CA ARG A 158 7.31 -13.08 -6.25
C ARG A 158 5.81 -13.22 -6.02
N GLU A 159 5.37 -12.88 -4.81
CA GLU A 159 3.97 -13.02 -4.40
C GLU A 159 3.11 -11.79 -4.74
N PHE A 160 3.70 -10.60 -4.67
CA PHE A 160 3.02 -9.32 -4.80
C PHE A 160 3.55 -8.50 -5.98
N ILE A 161 2.67 -7.75 -6.65
CA ILE A 161 3.00 -7.00 -7.85
C ILE A 161 3.58 -5.64 -7.45
N GLN A 162 4.75 -5.29 -7.98
CA GLN A 162 5.26 -3.92 -7.85
C GLN A 162 4.57 -3.03 -8.90
N PRO A 163 4.09 -1.83 -8.57
CA PRO A 163 3.37 -0.96 -9.51
C PRO A 163 4.16 -0.61 -10.78
N GLU A 164 5.48 -0.46 -10.64
CA GLU A 164 6.42 -0.25 -11.76
C GLU A 164 6.43 -1.42 -12.76
N ASN A 165 6.16 -2.65 -12.29
CA ASN A 165 6.04 -3.83 -13.15
C ASN A 165 4.67 -3.94 -13.87
N VAL A 166 3.68 -3.12 -13.48
CA VAL A 166 2.36 -3.10 -14.13
C VAL A 166 2.42 -2.37 -15.47
N LEU A 167 3.39 -1.46 -15.67
CA LEU A 167 3.58 -0.74 -16.93
C LEU A 167 4.18 -1.62 -18.05
N SER A 168 4.68 -2.81 -17.71
CA SER A 168 5.22 -3.80 -18.64
C SER A 168 4.25 -4.93 -19.01
N LEU A 169 3.01 -4.89 -18.52
CA LEU A 169 1.92 -5.84 -18.82
C LEU A 169 0.84 -5.15 -19.65
#